data_AF-A0A937PQC0-F1
#
_entry.id   AF-A0A937PQC0-F1
#
_cell.length_a   1.000
_cell.length_b   1.000
_cell.length_c   1.000
_cell.angle_alpha   90.00
_cell.angle_beta   90.00
_cell.angle_gamma   90.00
#
_symmetry.space_group_name_H-M   'P 1'
#
loop_
_entity.id
_entity.type
_entity.pdbx_description
1 polymer ?
#
loop_
_entity_poly.entity_id
_entity_poly.type
_entity_poly.pdbx_seq_one_letter_code
_entity_poly.pdbx_strand_id
1 'polypeptide(L)'
;HANAAWRALHATVYTGPVRTGSPFSRVPTLGSIGGTPYGNTPLAAAWKHLLDASDELGSADTYRYDLVNVARQVLSNHAAELHREVADAYRAKDAKRFAAASKRFLQLLDDLDALLATRGEFLLGRWLEDAKRWGTTDAERARYEWNARRVLTLWGTGRVIRDYANKEWSGMLAGYYRKRWSTYFAALSAALDADKPFDAKAFYDRLLKWESAWSDAKETYPTKPYGDSIAIARKLWATYGEAFKPDAPSLTTGKPVTCSHALGPHPAGLANDGYWRSTNAYWATDVAQHKGPAWWQVDLEKPTRVGRIVVVAFYGDSRHYGFTVETSLDAKTWRMAADHRNNKTPSTARGITCTLPPRDVRYIRITQTHNSANTGRHLVEVMAYEK
;
A
#
# COMPACT_ATOMS: atom_id res chain seq x y z
N HIS A 1 -11.05 -8.06 21.94
CA HIS A 1 -10.49 -7.84 20.59
C HIS A 1 -9.55 -6.63 20.48
N ALA A 2 -9.83 -5.48 21.12
CA ALA A 2 -8.98 -4.28 21.03
C ALA A 2 -7.49 -4.52 21.33
N ASN A 3 -7.15 -5.32 22.36
CA ASN A 3 -5.75 -5.68 22.64
C ASN A 3 -5.04 -6.38 21.48
N ALA A 4 -5.74 -7.24 20.73
CA ALA A 4 -5.17 -7.90 19.56
C ALA A 4 -4.94 -6.90 18.42
N ALA A 5 -5.85 -5.93 18.24
CA ALA A 5 -5.66 -4.84 17.27
C ALA A 5 -4.39 -4.04 17.58
N TRP A 6 -4.20 -3.62 18.83
CA TRP A 6 -3.03 -2.84 19.23
C TRP A 6 -1.71 -3.61 19.10
N ARG A 7 -1.70 -4.92 19.37
CA ARG A 7 -0.53 -5.76 19.08
C ARG A 7 -0.20 -5.80 17.59
N ALA A 8 -1.21 -5.90 16.73
CA ALA A 8 -1.03 -5.86 15.28
C ALA A 8 -0.52 -4.49 14.78
N LEU A 9 -1.00 -3.38 15.37
CA LEU A 9 -0.47 -2.03 15.09
C LEU A 9 1.01 -1.91 15.50
N HIS A 10 1.37 -2.43 16.67
CA HIS A 10 2.76 -2.45 17.15
C HIS A 10 3.67 -3.27 16.23
N ALA A 11 3.17 -4.37 15.67
CA ALA A 11 3.91 -5.21 14.72
C ALA A 11 3.96 -4.63 13.29
N THR A 12 3.24 -3.54 13.00
CA THR A 12 3.16 -2.94 11.66
C THR A 12 3.53 -1.45 11.66
N VAL A 13 2.53 -0.59 11.84
CA VAL A 13 2.62 0.87 11.67
C VAL A 13 3.49 1.56 12.72
N TYR A 14 3.71 0.94 13.88
CA TYR A 14 4.51 1.50 14.97
C TYR A 14 5.89 0.86 15.15
N THR A 15 6.44 0.30 14.07
CA THR A 15 7.76 -0.37 14.09
C THR A 15 8.95 0.57 13.83
N GLY A 16 8.72 1.80 13.38
CA GLY A 16 9.80 2.76 13.17
C GLY A 16 9.38 4.06 12.45
N PRO A 17 10.28 5.05 12.36
CA PRO A 17 10.00 6.35 11.75
C PRO A 17 10.02 6.26 10.22
N VAL A 18 8.94 5.75 9.62
CA VAL A 18 8.84 5.63 8.16
C VAL A 18 7.83 6.63 7.59
N ARG A 19 8.29 7.42 6.62
CA ARG A 19 7.39 8.29 5.84
C ARG A 19 6.69 7.45 4.78
N THR A 20 5.46 7.04 5.06
CA THR A 20 4.55 6.46 4.07
C THR A 20 3.70 7.56 3.44
N GLY A 21 3.18 7.31 2.24
CA GLY A 21 2.24 8.22 1.60
C GLY A 21 1.51 7.54 0.48
N SER A 22 0.27 7.94 0.25
CA SER A 22 -0.64 7.20 -0.62
C SER A 22 -0.66 7.76 -2.02
N PRO A 23 -0.91 6.91 -3.04
CA PRO A 23 -1.00 7.36 -4.42
C PRO A 23 -1.91 8.57 -4.61
N PHE A 24 -3.09 8.55 -4.00
CA PHE A 24 -4.07 9.60 -4.22
C PHE A 24 -3.64 10.99 -3.73
N SER A 25 -2.84 11.06 -2.66
CA SER A 25 -2.36 12.34 -2.12
C SER A 25 -1.18 12.93 -2.88
N ARG A 26 -0.60 12.19 -3.84
CA ARG A 26 0.49 12.63 -4.71
C ARG A 26 0.01 13.07 -6.09
N VAL A 27 0.86 13.84 -6.77
CA VAL A 27 0.69 14.17 -8.19
C VAL A 27 0.49 12.88 -9.00
N PRO A 28 -0.57 12.78 -9.83
CA PRO A 28 -0.85 11.57 -10.58
C PRO A 28 0.29 11.16 -11.49
N THR A 29 0.54 9.86 -11.59
CA THR A 29 1.55 9.25 -12.44
C THR A 29 1.20 7.78 -12.66
N LEU A 30 1.73 7.14 -13.71
CA LEU A 30 1.73 5.68 -13.86
C LEU A 30 3.02 5.04 -13.31
N GLY A 31 3.94 5.84 -12.78
CA GLY A 31 5.18 5.36 -12.17
C GLY A 31 4.93 4.61 -10.86
N SER A 32 5.93 3.84 -10.41
CA SER A 32 5.85 3.15 -9.12
C SER A 32 5.71 4.16 -7.97
N ILE A 33 4.80 3.87 -7.06
CA ILE A 33 4.58 4.63 -5.83
C ILE A 33 5.03 3.69 -4.72
N GLY A 34 6.12 4.05 -4.05
CA GLY A 34 6.76 3.19 -3.04
C GLY A 34 5.76 2.63 -2.01
N GLY A 35 6.00 1.41 -1.56
CA GLY A 35 5.13 0.70 -0.62
C GLY A 35 5.32 1.10 0.84
N THR A 36 4.53 0.46 1.69
CA THR A 36 4.69 0.50 3.16
C THR A 36 5.77 -0.49 3.59
N PRO A 37 6.54 -0.20 4.66
CA PRO A 37 7.55 -1.11 5.22
C PRO A 37 6.91 -2.26 6.03
N TYR A 38 5.64 -2.53 5.83
CA TYR A 38 4.84 -3.54 6.53
C TYR A 38 3.72 -4.01 5.60
N GLY A 39 3.25 -5.24 5.79
CA GLY A 39 2.13 -5.79 5.02
C GLY A 39 0.82 -5.12 5.43
N ASN A 40 -0.07 -4.89 4.47
CA ASN A 40 -1.38 -4.27 4.78
C ASN A 40 -2.33 -5.23 5.53
N THR A 41 -2.03 -6.52 5.52
CA THR A 41 -2.91 -7.58 6.01
C THR A 41 -2.93 -7.73 7.51
N PRO A 42 -1.78 -7.75 8.20
CA PRO A 42 -1.78 -7.65 9.65
C PRO A 42 -2.43 -6.33 10.12
N LEU A 43 -2.30 -5.24 9.35
CA LEU A 43 -2.98 -3.97 9.66
C LEU A 43 -4.50 -4.07 9.45
N ALA A 44 -4.96 -4.72 8.39
CA ALA A 44 -6.37 -5.00 8.17
C ALA A 44 -6.96 -5.93 9.25
N ALA A 45 -6.18 -6.89 9.76
CA ALA A 45 -6.57 -7.69 10.92
C ALA A 45 -6.75 -6.81 12.17
N ALA A 46 -5.92 -5.78 12.36
CA ALA A 46 -6.14 -4.78 13.41
C ALA A 46 -7.48 -4.05 13.25
N TRP A 47 -7.80 -3.60 12.03
CA TRP A 47 -9.10 -3.00 11.72
C TRP A 47 -10.25 -3.95 12.02
N LYS A 48 -10.16 -5.23 11.61
CA LYS A 48 -11.18 -6.24 11.91
C LYS A 48 -11.38 -6.43 13.41
N HIS A 49 -10.29 -6.52 14.17
CA HIS A 49 -10.36 -6.64 15.62
C HIS A 49 -10.96 -5.39 16.29
N LEU A 50 -10.72 -4.19 15.76
CA LEU A 50 -11.44 -3.01 16.23
C LEU A 50 -12.93 -3.16 15.94
N LEU A 51 -13.33 -3.46 14.70
CA LEU A 51 -14.75 -3.70 14.36
C LEU A 51 -15.43 -4.72 15.27
N ASP A 52 -14.76 -5.82 15.61
CA ASP A 52 -15.28 -6.86 16.50
C ASP A 52 -15.38 -6.41 17.97
N ALA A 53 -14.67 -5.36 18.37
CA ALA A 53 -14.80 -4.73 19.67
C ALA A 53 -15.88 -3.64 19.72
N SER A 54 -16.51 -3.30 18.58
CA SER A 54 -17.39 -2.13 18.50
C SER A 54 -18.66 -2.23 19.35
N ASP A 55 -19.16 -3.43 19.62
CA ASP A 55 -20.35 -3.62 20.47
C ASP A 55 -20.04 -3.29 21.94
N GLU A 56 -18.79 -3.48 22.37
CA GLU A 56 -18.30 -3.18 23.73
C GLU A 56 -17.80 -1.74 23.86
N LEU A 57 -17.01 -1.27 22.88
CA LEU A 57 -16.26 -0.01 22.98
C LEU A 57 -16.84 1.13 22.14
N GLY A 58 -17.88 0.87 21.34
CA GLY A 58 -18.39 1.79 20.32
C GLY A 58 -18.94 3.12 20.85
N SER A 59 -19.31 3.19 22.14
CA SER A 59 -19.74 4.44 22.79
C SER A 59 -18.58 5.39 23.09
N ALA A 60 -17.35 4.90 23.20
CA ALA A 60 -16.19 5.72 23.51
C ALA A 60 -15.73 6.52 22.28
N ASP A 61 -15.61 7.83 22.45
CA ASP A 61 -15.20 8.73 21.35
C ASP A 61 -13.80 8.43 20.84
N THR A 62 -12.86 8.17 21.75
CA THR A 62 -11.47 7.81 21.45
C THR A 62 -11.38 6.50 20.67
N TYR A 63 -12.19 5.50 21.01
CA TYR A 63 -12.27 4.25 20.26
C TYR A 63 -12.73 4.50 18.80
N ARG A 64 -13.75 5.36 18.60
CA ARG A 64 -14.23 5.71 17.26
C ARG A 64 -13.20 6.46 16.44
N TYR A 65 -12.40 7.32 17.07
CA TYR A 65 -11.24 7.95 16.44
C TYR A 65 -10.27 6.89 15.92
N ASP A 66 -9.85 5.94 16.77
CA ASP A 66 -8.90 4.89 16.39
C ASP A 66 -9.45 3.98 15.30
N LEU A 67 -10.73 3.57 15.39
CA LEU A 67 -11.39 2.77 14.36
C LEU A 67 -11.33 3.45 13.00
N VAL A 68 -11.69 4.74 12.93
CA VAL A 68 -11.67 5.52 11.68
C VAL A 68 -10.24 5.69 11.18
N ASN A 69 -9.29 5.97 12.06
CA ASN A 69 -7.90 6.24 11.70
C ASN A 69 -7.20 4.98 11.17
N VAL A 70 -7.43 3.82 11.79
CA VAL A 70 -6.90 2.53 11.33
C VAL A 70 -7.57 2.10 10.02
N ALA A 71 -8.89 2.22 9.90
CA ALA A 71 -9.61 1.95 8.65
C ALA A 71 -9.10 2.83 7.50
N ARG A 72 -8.90 4.13 7.76
CA ARG A 72 -8.27 5.07 6.82
C ARG A 72 -6.92 4.56 6.37
N GLN A 73 -6.03 4.16 7.30
CA GLN A 73 -4.70 3.71 6.95
C GLN A 73 -4.70 2.43 6.10
N VAL A 74 -5.55 1.44 6.42
CA VAL A 74 -5.68 0.19 5.65
C VAL A 74 -6.10 0.47 4.21
N LEU A 75 -7.13 1.29 4.04
CA LEU A 75 -7.66 1.67 2.72
C LEU A 75 -6.69 2.58 1.97
N SER A 76 -5.99 3.45 2.68
CA SER A 76 -4.96 4.32 2.14
C SER A 76 -3.79 3.51 1.56
N ASN A 77 -3.36 2.46 2.25
CA ASN A 77 -2.40 1.48 1.73
C ASN A 77 -2.95 0.72 0.51
N HIS A 78 -4.23 0.33 0.54
CA HIS A 78 -4.89 -0.39 -0.56
C HIS A 78 -4.92 0.42 -1.87
N ALA A 79 -4.88 1.75 -1.80
CA ALA A 79 -4.79 2.60 -2.98
C ALA A 79 -3.57 2.27 -3.85
N ALA A 80 -2.47 1.75 -3.28
CA ALA A 80 -1.29 1.34 -4.03
C ALA A 80 -1.54 0.12 -4.92
N GLU A 81 -2.42 -0.80 -4.51
CA GLU A 81 -2.83 -1.94 -5.35
C GLU A 81 -3.72 -1.47 -6.50
N LEU A 82 -4.75 -0.67 -6.18
CA LEU A 82 -5.67 -0.12 -7.20
C LEU A 82 -4.93 0.76 -8.22
N HIS A 83 -3.94 1.53 -7.77
CA HIS A 83 -3.08 2.32 -8.65
C HIS A 83 -2.29 1.43 -9.63
N ARG A 84 -1.73 0.32 -9.15
CA ARG A 84 -1.01 -0.61 -10.02
C ARG A 84 -1.92 -1.26 -11.05
N GLU A 85 -3.14 -1.64 -10.65
CA GLU A 85 -4.13 -2.18 -11.59
C GLU A 85 -4.42 -1.20 -12.74
N VAL A 86 -4.53 0.09 -12.43
CA VAL A 86 -4.68 1.16 -13.43
C VAL A 86 -3.45 1.23 -14.33
N ALA A 87 -2.25 1.27 -13.73
CA ALA A 87 -1.00 1.37 -14.47
C ALA A 87 -0.77 0.17 -15.41
N ASP A 88 -1.04 -1.03 -14.94
CA ASP A 88 -0.88 -2.26 -15.72
C ASP A 88 -1.89 -2.34 -16.86
N ALA A 89 -3.15 -1.96 -16.61
CA ALA A 89 -4.17 -1.92 -17.65
C ALA A 89 -3.82 -0.91 -18.75
N TYR A 90 -3.32 0.28 -18.37
CA TYR A 90 -2.87 1.29 -19.33
C TYR A 90 -1.68 0.80 -20.16
N ARG A 91 -0.65 0.21 -19.53
CA ARG A 91 0.54 -0.33 -20.21
C ARG A 91 0.18 -1.46 -21.16
N ALA A 92 -0.80 -2.28 -20.80
CA ALA A 92 -1.34 -3.34 -21.64
C ALA A 92 -2.24 -2.83 -22.78
N LYS A 93 -2.49 -1.52 -22.87
CA LYS A 93 -3.47 -0.90 -23.78
C LYS A 93 -4.88 -1.50 -23.67
N ASP A 94 -5.24 -2.00 -22.50
CA ASP A 94 -6.56 -2.61 -22.24
C ASP A 94 -7.54 -1.55 -21.72
N ALA A 95 -8.25 -0.89 -22.65
CA ALA A 95 -9.17 0.20 -22.33
C ALA A 95 -10.30 -0.23 -21.37
N LYS A 96 -10.82 -1.44 -21.52
CA LYS A 96 -11.90 -1.96 -20.67
C LYS A 96 -11.42 -2.18 -19.24
N ARG A 97 -10.25 -2.82 -19.07
CA ARG A 97 -9.64 -3.02 -17.75
C ARG A 97 -9.21 -1.69 -17.14
N PHE A 98 -8.71 -0.75 -17.95
CA PHE A 98 -8.31 0.58 -17.49
C PHE A 98 -9.50 1.38 -16.94
N ALA A 99 -10.63 1.39 -17.64
CA ALA A 99 -11.85 2.05 -17.19
C ALA A 99 -12.36 1.45 -15.87
N ALA A 100 -12.38 0.12 -15.76
CA ALA A 100 -12.81 -0.57 -14.54
C ALA A 100 -11.88 -0.29 -13.35
N ALA A 101 -10.56 -0.36 -13.56
CA ALA A 101 -9.56 -0.08 -12.52
C ALA A 101 -9.61 1.39 -12.06
N SER A 102 -9.73 2.33 -13.00
CA SER A 102 -9.82 3.76 -12.71
C SER A 102 -11.06 4.09 -11.88
N LYS A 103 -12.20 3.46 -12.20
CA LYS A 103 -13.44 3.60 -11.41
C LYS A 103 -13.26 3.09 -9.98
N ARG A 104 -12.64 1.91 -9.79
CA ARG A 104 -12.35 1.37 -8.45
C ARG A 104 -11.45 2.29 -7.64
N PHE A 105 -10.40 2.82 -8.26
CA PHE A 105 -9.50 3.77 -7.61
C PHE A 105 -10.25 5.02 -7.15
N LEU A 106 -11.08 5.64 -7.99
CA LEU A 106 -11.84 6.83 -7.62
C LEU A 106 -12.92 6.54 -6.57
N GLN A 107 -13.56 5.36 -6.62
CA GLN A 107 -14.53 4.93 -5.61
C GLN A 107 -13.89 4.82 -4.23
N LEU A 108 -12.63 4.34 -4.13
CA LEU A 108 -11.91 4.31 -2.86
C LEU A 108 -11.78 5.70 -2.23
N LEU A 109 -11.57 6.75 -3.03
CA LEU A 109 -11.49 8.12 -2.51
C LEU A 109 -12.86 8.63 -2.03
N ASP A 110 -13.94 8.28 -2.74
CA ASP A 110 -15.31 8.61 -2.32
C ASP A 110 -15.66 7.93 -0.99
N ASP A 111 -15.27 6.66 -0.85
CA ASP A 111 -15.50 5.85 0.35
C ASP A 111 -14.65 6.34 1.54
N LEU A 112 -13.39 6.74 1.29
CA LEU A 112 -12.54 7.37 2.30
C LEU A 112 -13.09 8.74 2.74
N ASP A 113 -13.57 9.56 1.80
CA ASP A 113 -14.16 10.87 2.14
C ASP A 113 -15.36 10.69 3.08
N ALA A 114 -16.26 9.73 2.77
CA ALA A 114 -17.41 9.41 3.60
C ALA A 114 -17.04 8.89 4.99
N LEU A 115 -16.01 8.03 5.11
CA LEU A 115 -15.52 7.55 6.40
C LEU A 115 -14.98 8.72 7.25
N LEU A 116 -14.16 9.58 6.65
CA LEU A 116 -13.51 10.69 7.34
C LEU A 116 -14.48 11.81 7.71
N ALA A 117 -15.59 11.93 6.97
CA ALA A 117 -16.68 12.84 7.31
C ALA A 117 -17.34 12.54 8.67
N THR A 118 -17.16 11.35 9.23
CA THR A 118 -17.73 10.96 10.53
C THR A 118 -17.00 11.53 11.74
N ARG A 119 -15.84 12.17 11.54
CA ARG A 119 -14.96 12.66 12.60
C ARG A 119 -14.56 14.10 12.36
N GLY A 120 -14.72 14.95 13.38
CA GLY A 120 -14.45 16.38 13.26
C GLY A 120 -12.98 16.70 12.94
N GLU A 121 -12.06 15.87 13.43
CA GLU A 121 -10.61 15.99 13.26
C GLU A 121 -10.15 15.79 11.81
N PHE A 122 -11.00 15.21 10.96
CA PHE A 122 -10.71 14.91 9.57
C PHE A 122 -11.53 15.75 8.58
N LEU A 123 -12.09 16.89 9.02
CA LEU A 123 -12.88 17.77 8.16
C LEU A 123 -12.06 18.97 7.66
N LEU A 124 -11.94 19.12 6.33
CA LEU A 124 -11.35 20.32 5.73
C LEU A 124 -12.11 21.59 6.15
N GLY A 125 -13.44 21.52 6.27
CA GLY A 125 -14.26 22.67 6.63
C GLY A 125 -13.87 23.30 7.96
N ARG A 126 -13.52 22.48 8.98
CA ARG A 126 -13.06 23.01 10.26
C ARG A 126 -11.76 23.80 10.10
N TRP A 127 -10.78 23.26 9.38
CA TRP A 127 -9.53 23.96 9.11
C TRP A 127 -9.72 25.30 8.40
N LEU A 128 -10.60 25.34 7.39
CA LEU A 128 -10.85 26.57 6.62
C LEU A 128 -11.63 27.61 7.43
N GLU A 129 -12.66 27.21 8.19
CA GLU A 129 -13.37 28.13 9.07
C GLU A 129 -12.48 28.62 10.22
N ASP A 130 -11.60 27.76 10.76
CA ASP A 130 -10.61 28.14 11.77
C ASP A 130 -9.68 29.25 11.27
N ALA A 131 -9.16 29.12 10.05
CA ALA A 131 -8.33 30.15 9.44
C ALA A 131 -9.10 31.46 9.21
N LYS A 132 -10.35 31.37 8.72
CA LYS A 132 -11.19 32.55 8.49
C LYS A 132 -11.50 33.30 9.78
N ARG A 133 -11.59 32.64 10.93
CA ARG A 133 -11.87 33.31 12.21
C ARG A 133 -10.80 34.33 12.61
N TRP A 134 -9.59 34.21 12.09
CA TRP A 134 -8.49 35.14 12.41
C TRP A 134 -8.62 36.48 11.68
N GLY A 135 -9.44 36.57 10.62
CA GLY A 135 -9.68 37.80 9.88
C GLY A 135 -10.74 38.67 10.55
N THR A 136 -10.55 39.99 10.50
CA THR A 136 -11.53 40.97 10.98
C THR A 136 -12.34 41.60 9.84
N THR A 137 -11.81 41.55 8.61
CA THR A 137 -12.47 42.01 7.38
C THR A 137 -12.66 40.87 6.38
N ASP A 138 -13.58 41.02 5.43
CA ASP A 138 -13.81 40.01 4.38
C ASP A 138 -12.55 39.74 3.54
N ALA A 139 -11.75 40.78 3.28
CA ALA A 139 -10.48 40.65 2.57
C ALA A 139 -9.46 39.80 3.36
N GLU A 140 -9.37 40.00 4.68
CA GLU A 140 -8.51 39.18 5.54
C GLU A 140 -9.00 37.74 5.65
N ARG A 141 -10.32 37.53 5.82
CA ARG A 141 -10.91 36.19 5.86
C ARG A 141 -10.61 35.42 4.57
N ALA A 142 -10.80 36.06 3.41
CA ALA A 142 -10.48 35.48 2.12
C ALA A 142 -8.98 35.17 1.99
N ARG A 143 -8.09 36.04 2.48
CA ARG A 143 -6.64 35.81 2.48
C ARG A 143 -6.25 34.64 3.38
N TYR A 144 -6.85 34.50 4.56
CA TYR A 144 -6.56 33.39 5.45
C TYR A 144 -7.10 32.06 4.93
N GLU A 145 -8.29 32.04 4.32
CA GLU A 145 -8.78 30.85 3.62
C GLU A 145 -7.83 30.44 2.49
N TRP A 146 -7.38 31.41 1.68
CA TRP A 146 -6.40 31.15 0.62
C TRP A 146 -5.11 30.55 1.17
N ASN A 147 -4.55 31.12 2.25
CA ASN A 147 -3.34 30.60 2.91
C ASN A 147 -3.56 29.17 3.44
N ALA A 148 -4.73 28.92 4.05
CA ALA A 148 -5.11 27.63 4.61
C ALA A 148 -5.26 26.55 3.53
N ARG A 149 -5.80 26.89 2.36
CA ARG A 149 -5.84 26.00 1.18
C ARG A 149 -4.46 25.79 0.58
N ARG A 150 -3.67 26.86 0.48
CA ARG A 150 -2.36 26.83 -0.18
C ARG A 150 -1.37 25.96 0.58
N VAL A 151 -1.28 26.09 1.91
CA VAL A 151 -0.31 25.34 2.71
C VAL A 151 -0.48 23.82 2.59
N LEU A 152 -1.72 23.34 2.44
CA LEU A 152 -2.05 21.92 2.30
C LEU A 152 -1.73 21.34 0.90
N THR A 153 -1.59 22.21 -0.10
CA THR A 153 -1.49 21.83 -1.52
C THR A 153 -0.15 22.27 -2.10
N LEU A 154 -0.07 23.43 -2.75
CA LEU A 154 1.15 23.90 -3.43
C LEU A 154 2.18 24.54 -2.48
N TRP A 155 1.79 24.81 -1.23
CA TRP A 155 2.58 25.39 -0.14
C TRP A 155 3.05 26.83 -0.39
N GLY A 156 3.75 27.08 -1.50
CA GLY A 156 4.17 28.40 -1.99
C GLY A 156 3.66 28.66 -3.42
N THR A 157 4.20 29.66 -4.13
CA THR A 157 3.73 30.04 -5.49
C THR A 157 4.10 29.04 -6.59
N GLY A 158 5.05 28.14 -6.34
CA GLY A 158 5.57 27.16 -7.31
C GLY A 158 5.32 25.70 -6.95
N ARG A 159 6.12 24.79 -7.54
CA ARG A 159 5.98 23.32 -7.37
C ARG A 159 6.93 22.71 -6.33
N VAL A 160 7.85 23.50 -5.76
CA VAL A 160 9.03 23.04 -5.02
C VAL A 160 8.68 22.09 -3.86
N ILE A 161 7.61 22.38 -3.13
CA ILE A 161 7.14 21.60 -1.98
C ILE A 161 5.64 21.32 -2.07
N ARG A 162 5.18 21.07 -3.31
CA ARG A 162 3.82 20.62 -3.62
C ARG A 162 3.49 19.33 -2.86
N ASP A 163 2.28 19.28 -2.31
CA ASP A 163 1.72 18.22 -1.48
C ASP A 163 2.53 17.92 -0.20
N TYR A 164 3.48 18.77 0.22
CA TYR A 164 4.32 18.50 1.39
C TYR A 164 3.50 18.36 2.68
N ALA A 165 2.52 19.25 2.88
CA ALA A 165 1.63 19.23 4.04
C ALA A 165 0.25 18.61 3.72
N ASN A 166 0.19 17.68 2.77
CA ASN A 166 -1.03 16.97 2.39
C ASN A 166 -1.79 16.41 3.62
N LYS A 167 -3.11 16.27 3.47
CA LYS A 167 -4.01 15.76 4.52
C LYS A 167 -5.06 14.86 3.92
N GLU A 168 -5.23 13.68 4.50
CA GLU A 168 -6.38 12.83 4.21
C GLU A 168 -7.56 13.32 5.04
N TRP A 169 -8.27 14.33 4.52
CA TRP A 169 -9.46 14.92 5.13
C TRP A 169 -10.65 14.83 4.18
N SER A 170 -11.85 14.64 4.73
CA SER A 170 -13.09 14.82 3.98
C SER A 170 -13.17 16.26 3.44
N GLY A 171 -13.61 16.40 2.21
CA GLY A 171 -13.53 17.62 1.42
C GLY A 171 -12.24 17.73 0.62
N MET A 172 -11.07 17.42 1.21
CA MET A 172 -9.81 17.34 0.46
C MET A 172 -9.79 16.14 -0.50
N LEU A 173 -10.25 14.97 -0.04
CA LEU A 173 -10.32 13.76 -0.86
C LEU A 173 -11.24 13.97 -2.06
N ALA A 174 -12.49 14.36 -1.85
CA ALA A 174 -13.43 14.60 -2.94
C ALA A 174 -13.06 15.83 -3.80
N GLY A 175 -12.75 16.96 -3.16
CA GLY A 175 -12.61 18.27 -3.80
C GLY A 175 -11.26 18.54 -4.46
N TYR A 176 -10.19 17.88 -4.01
CA TYR A 176 -8.84 18.09 -4.53
C TYR A 176 -8.25 16.81 -5.14
N TYR A 177 -8.04 15.77 -4.33
CA TYR A 177 -7.32 14.57 -4.78
C TYR A 177 -8.09 13.79 -5.84
N ARG A 178 -9.38 13.54 -5.62
CA ARG A 178 -10.22 12.80 -6.57
C ARG A 178 -10.37 13.53 -7.89
N LYS A 179 -10.61 14.84 -7.88
CA LYS A 179 -10.70 15.67 -9.09
C LYS A 179 -9.40 15.61 -9.90
N ARG A 180 -8.26 15.67 -9.21
CA ARG A 180 -6.93 15.56 -9.82
C ARG A 180 -6.73 14.21 -10.52
N TRP A 181 -7.05 13.11 -9.84
CA TRP A 181 -6.93 11.76 -10.40
C TRP A 181 -7.94 11.46 -11.51
N SER A 182 -9.20 11.90 -11.37
CA SER A 182 -10.20 11.71 -12.42
C SER A 182 -9.83 12.44 -13.71
N THR A 183 -9.25 13.64 -13.59
CA THR A 183 -8.76 14.41 -14.76
C THR A 183 -7.58 13.71 -15.43
N TYR A 184 -6.68 13.11 -14.65
CA TYR A 184 -5.58 12.31 -15.17
C TYR A 184 -6.07 11.07 -15.91
N PHE A 185 -6.96 10.29 -15.31
CA PHE A 185 -7.52 9.10 -15.93
C PHE A 185 -8.32 9.41 -17.19
N ALA A 186 -9.06 10.52 -17.23
CA ALA A 186 -9.75 10.96 -18.44
C ALA A 186 -8.76 11.28 -19.58
N ALA A 187 -7.64 11.96 -19.27
CA ALA A 187 -6.61 12.27 -20.26
C ALA A 187 -5.88 11.02 -20.77
N LEU A 188 -5.63 10.05 -19.89
CA LEU A 188 -5.08 8.74 -20.27
C LEU A 188 -6.07 7.94 -21.13
N SER A 189 -7.35 7.91 -20.77
CA SER A 189 -8.39 7.25 -21.58
C SER A 189 -8.43 7.84 -22.98
N ALA A 190 -8.45 9.16 -23.10
CA ALA A 190 -8.46 9.83 -24.40
C ALA A 190 -7.20 9.51 -25.24
N ALA A 191 -6.04 9.34 -24.59
CA ALA A 191 -4.81 8.93 -25.27
C ALA A 191 -4.90 7.47 -25.77
N LEU A 192 -5.46 6.55 -24.96
CA LEU A 192 -5.72 5.16 -25.36
C LEU A 192 -6.71 5.08 -26.53
N ASP A 193 -7.83 5.80 -26.44
CA ASP A 193 -8.88 5.80 -27.46
C ASP A 193 -8.38 6.35 -28.81
N ALA A 194 -7.47 7.33 -28.76
CA ALA A 194 -6.84 7.90 -29.95
C ALA A 194 -5.62 7.12 -30.46
N ASP A 195 -5.22 6.03 -29.78
CA ASP A 195 -3.94 5.32 -29.96
C ASP A 195 -2.72 6.25 -30.06
N LYS A 196 -2.66 7.26 -29.17
CA LYS A 196 -1.58 8.25 -29.12
C LYS A 196 -0.85 8.20 -27.77
N PRO A 197 0.43 8.58 -27.73
CA PRO A 197 1.13 8.80 -26.48
C PRO A 197 0.43 9.88 -25.64
N PHE A 198 0.40 9.68 -24.32
CA PHE A 198 -0.09 10.68 -23.38
C PHE A 198 0.84 11.89 -23.33
N ASP A 199 0.32 13.08 -23.65
CA ASP A 199 1.06 14.35 -23.53
C ASP A 199 1.16 14.80 -22.07
N ALA A 200 2.17 14.25 -21.40
CA ALA A 200 2.45 14.52 -19.99
C ALA A 200 2.72 16.00 -19.72
N LYS A 201 3.47 16.68 -20.60
CA LYS A 201 3.83 18.09 -20.39
C LYS A 201 2.59 18.97 -20.40
N ALA A 202 1.77 18.88 -21.45
CA ALA A 202 0.57 19.70 -21.57
C ALA A 202 -0.43 19.39 -20.45
N PHE A 203 -0.54 18.13 -20.04
CA PHE A 203 -1.38 17.74 -18.91
C PHE A 203 -0.91 18.39 -17.60
N TYR A 204 0.36 18.24 -17.22
CA TYR A 204 0.85 18.76 -15.94
C TYR A 204 0.89 20.29 -15.89
N ASP A 205 1.03 20.96 -17.03
CA ASP A 205 0.90 22.42 -17.12
C ASP A 205 -0.54 22.88 -16.87
N ARG A 206 -1.54 22.17 -17.41
CA ARG A 206 -2.96 22.43 -17.09
C ARG A 206 -3.29 22.09 -15.64
N LEU A 207 -2.75 20.98 -15.13
CA LEU A 207 -2.99 20.55 -13.76
C LEU A 207 -2.48 21.58 -12.75
N LEU A 208 -1.28 22.13 -12.95
CA LEU A 208 -0.74 23.17 -12.05
C LEU A 208 -1.64 24.41 -11.99
N LYS A 209 -2.16 24.84 -13.14
CA LYS A 209 -3.07 26.00 -13.22
C LYS A 209 -4.33 25.75 -12.39
N TRP A 210 -4.92 24.57 -12.54
CA TRP A 210 -6.08 24.17 -11.75
C TRP A 210 -5.77 24.08 -10.25
N GLU A 211 -4.65 23.48 -9.85
CA GLU A 211 -4.27 23.40 -8.43
C GLU A 211 -3.99 24.76 -7.81
N SER A 212 -3.47 25.70 -8.61
CA SER A 212 -3.30 27.08 -8.16
C SER A 212 -4.65 27.75 -7.93
N ALA A 213 -5.55 27.64 -8.92
CA ALA A 213 -6.90 28.19 -8.84
C ALA A 213 -7.75 27.56 -7.72
N TRP A 214 -7.47 26.32 -7.31
CA TRP A 214 -8.16 25.68 -6.19
C TRP A 214 -7.98 26.44 -4.87
N SER A 215 -6.85 27.13 -4.69
CA SER A 215 -6.63 27.98 -3.51
C SER A 215 -7.46 29.26 -3.54
N ASP A 216 -7.86 29.72 -4.73
CA ASP A 216 -8.71 30.90 -4.94
C ASP A 216 -10.21 30.57 -4.85
N ALA A 217 -10.54 29.28 -4.80
CA ALA A 217 -11.92 28.81 -4.78
C ALA A 217 -12.59 29.06 -3.42
N LYS A 218 -13.92 29.24 -3.45
CA LYS A 218 -14.74 29.66 -2.30
C LYS A 218 -15.80 28.63 -1.90
N GLU A 219 -15.68 27.38 -2.37
CA GLU A 219 -16.63 26.34 -1.96
C GLU A 219 -16.53 26.13 -0.45
N THR A 220 -17.68 25.99 0.20
CA THR A 220 -17.74 25.68 1.63
C THR A 220 -17.72 24.18 1.85
N TYR A 221 -17.19 23.76 3.00
CA TYR A 221 -17.08 22.36 3.39
C TYR A 221 -17.73 22.16 4.76
N PRO A 222 -18.36 21.00 5.04
CA PRO A 222 -18.96 20.73 6.33
C PRO A 222 -17.98 20.90 7.51
N THR A 223 -18.44 21.54 8.59
CA THR A 223 -17.68 21.70 9.84
C THR A 223 -18.17 20.79 10.96
N LYS A 224 -19.32 20.15 10.77
CA LYS A 224 -19.90 19.17 11.68
C LYS A 224 -19.75 17.77 11.06
N PRO A 225 -19.31 16.77 11.85
CA PRO A 225 -19.26 15.40 11.37
C PRO A 225 -20.67 14.90 11.06
N TYR A 226 -20.78 13.97 10.11
CA TYR A 226 -22.03 13.31 9.75
C TYR A 226 -21.82 11.84 9.42
N GLY A 227 -22.87 11.04 9.61
CA GLY A 227 -22.80 9.57 9.49
C GLY A 227 -22.31 8.88 10.78
N ASP A 228 -22.49 7.56 10.84
CA ASP A 228 -21.97 6.74 11.94
C ASP A 228 -20.67 6.03 11.51
N SER A 229 -19.58 6.39 12.19
CA SER A 229 -18.26 5.80 12.00
C SER A 229 -18.24 4.27 12.01
N ILE A 230 -19.01 3.62 12.90
CA ILE A 230 -19.03 2.15 13.01
C ILE A 230 -19.76 1.54 11.82
N ALA A 231 -20.97 2.04 11.51
CA ALA A 231 -21.74 1.57 10.36
C ALA A 231 -20.97 1.72 9.04
N ILE A 232 -20.32 2.88 8.82
CA ILE A 232 -19.52 3.11 7.60
C ILE A 232 -18.30 2.19 7.61
N ALA A 233 -17.56 2.08 8.71
CA ALA A 233 -16.42 1.16 8.78
C ALA A 233 -16.82 -0.31 8.53
N ARG A 234 -17.97 -0.77 9.04
CA ARG A 234 -18.49 -2.12 8.74
C ARG A 234 -18.83 -2.28 7.25
N LYS A 235 -19.47 -1.28 6.63
CA LYS A 235 -19.75 -1.29 5.19
C LYS A 235 -18.46 -1.39 4.37
N LEU A 236 -17.46 -0.59 4.71
CA LEU A 236 -16.18 -0.61 4.00
C LEU A 236 -15.43 -1.93 4.22
N TRP A 237 -15.50 -2.53 5.40
CA TRP A 237 -14.96 -3.87 5.62
C TRP A 237 -15.67 -4.92 4.75
N ALA A 238 -16.98 -4.83 4.59
CA ALA A 238 -17.71 -5.73 3.68
C ALA A 238 -17.31 -5.53 2.21
N THR A 239 -17.00 -4.30 1.79
CA THR A 239 -16.55 -3.99 0.43
C THR A 239 -15.12 -4.43 0.15
N TYR A 240 -14.19 -4.19 1.09
CA TYR A 240 -12.74 -4.32 0.85
C TYR A 240 -12.08 -5.47 1.62
N GLY A 241 -12.72 -6.00 2.66
CA GLY A 241 -12.12 -6.97 3.59
C GLY A 241 -11.60 -8.24 2.93
N GLU A 242 -12.24 -8.72 1.87
CA GLU A 242 -11.77 -9.88 1.10
C GLU A 242 -10.43 -9.62 0.42
N ALA A 243 -10.16 -8.39 -0.04
CA ALA A 243 -8.87 -8.02 -0.65
C ALA A 243 -7.72 -8.01 0.36
N PHE A 244 -8.02 -8.08 1.67
CA PHE A 244 -7.05 -8.16 2.76
C PHE A 244 -6.97 -9.54 3.39
N LYS A 245 -7.56 -10.57 2.76
CA LYS A 245 -7.26 -11.95 3.11
C LYS A 245 -6.05 -12.45 2.32
N PRO A 246 -5.13 -13.20 2.96
CA PRO A 246 -4.07 -13.88 2.24
C PRO A 246 -4.65 -14.67 1.05
N ASP A 247 -3.99 -14.60 -0.11
CA ASP A 247 -4.42 -15.30 -1.33
C ASP A 247 -4.51 -16.83 -1.08
N ALA A 248 -3.57 -17.34 -0.29
CA ALA A 248 -3.60 -18.68 0.30
C ALA A 248 -2.63 -18.75 1.47
N PRO A 249 -3.07 -19.12 2.70
CA PRO A 249 -2.14 -19.39 3.79
C PRO A 249 -1.32 -20.66 3.48
N SER A 250 -0.04 -20.61 3.77
CA SER A 250 0.87 -21.75 3.71
C SER A 250 1.51 -22.00 5.08
N LEU A 251 2.34 -23.05 5.20
CA LEU A 251 3.03 -23.34 6.45
C LEU A 251 3.98 -22.21 6.91
N THR A 252 4.40 -21.33 5.99
CA THR A 252 5.29 -20.19 6.29
C THR A 252 4.55 -18.90 6.63
N THR A 253 3.25 -18.80 6.35
CA THR A 253 2.52 -17.51 6.41
C THR A 253 2.52 -16.94 7.82
N GLY A 254 3.03 -15.71 7.98
CA GLY A 254 3.10 -15.00 9.25
C GLY A 254 4.11 -15.57 10.26
N LYS A 255 4.92 -16.55 9.86
CA LYS A 255 5.94 -17.16 10.73
C LYS A 255 7.16 -16.25 10.94
N PRO A 256 7.92 -16.42 12.04
CA PRO A 256 9.13 -15.66 12.29
C PRO A 256 10.15 -15.81 11.14
N VAL A 257 10.73 -14.69 10.72
CA VAL A 257 11.69 -14.64 9.63
C VAL A 257 12.93 -13.83 9.99
N THR A 258 14.05 -14.21 9.37
CA THR A 258 15.31 -13.49 9.39
C THR A 258 15.87 -13.43 7.98
N CYS A 259 16.70 -12.44 7.68
CA CYS A 259 17.38 -12.32 6.39
C CYS A 259 18.81 -11.84 6.58
N SER A 260 19.64 -11.95 5.55
CA SER A 260 21.00 -11.40 5.59
C SER A 260 20.97 -9.88 5.76
N HIS A 261 20.18 -9.20 4.93
CA HIS A 261 19.95 -7.76 4.95
C HIS A 261 18.56 -7.46 4.36
N ALA A 262 18.05 -6.27 4.65
CA ALA A 262 16.83 -5.75 4.03
C ALA A 262 17.00 -4.27 3.67
N LEU A 263 16.45 -3.86 2.53
CA LEU A 263 16.19 -2.46 2.25
C LEU A 263 15.03 -2.00 3.15
N GLY A 264 15.11 -0.78 3.68
CA GLY A 264 14.13 -0.23 4.62
C GLY A 264 12.65 -0.46 4.27
N PRO A 265 12.20 -0.19 3.03
CA PRO A 265 10.79 -0.41 2.66
C PRO A 265 10.41 -1.87 2.35
N HIS A 266 11.36 -2.80 2.44
CA HIS A 266 11.21 -4.19 1.97
C HIS A 266 11.74 -5.22 2.99
N PRO A 267 11.20 -5.25 4.22
CA PRO A 267 11.67 -6.16 5.26
C PRO A 267 11.35 -7.63 4.95
N ALA A 268 12.00 -8.54 5.69
CA ALA A 268 11.88 -9.99 5.49
C ALA A 268 10.45 -10.52 5.57
N GLY A 269 9.61 -9.95 6.44
CA GLY A 269 8.23 -10.42 6.67
C GLY A 269 7.31 -10.29 5.46
N LEU A 270 7.68 -9.47 4.47
CA LEU A 270 6.88 -9.34 3.24
C LEU A 270 7.02 -10.55 2.31
N ALA A 271 7.99 -11.43 2.53
CA ALA A 271 8.13 -12.66 1.73
C ALA A 271 7.39 -13.86 2.33
N ASN A 272 6.62 -13.67 3.41
CA ASN A 272 5.73 -14.69 3.96
C ASN A 272 4.40 -14.12 4.50
N ASP A 273 3.91 -13.01 3.92
CA ASP A 273 2.68 -12.36 4.38
C ASP A 273 1.40 -12.92 3.71
N GLY A 274 1.56 -13.82 2.73
CA GLY A 274 0.49 -14.52 2.03
C GLY A 274 -0.05 -13.77 0.80
N TYR A 275 0.66 -12.77 0.27
CA TYR A 275 0.28 -11.94 -0.88
C TYR A 275 1.13 -12.21 -2.11
N TRP A 276 1.18 -13.47 -2.52
CA TRP A 276 1.98 -13.89 -3.66
C TRP A 276 1.55 -13.28 -5.00
N ARG A 277 0.33 -12.72 -5.12
CA ARG A 277 -0.17 -12.02 -6.32
C ARG A 277 0.12 -10.51 -6.35
N SER A 278 0.68 -9.94 -5.29
CA SER A 278 1.10 -8.53 -5.27
C SER A 278 2.61 -8.38 -5.45
N THR A 279 3.03 -7.35 -6.19
CA THR A 279 4.43 -6.93 -6.32
C THR A 279 4.72 -5.60 -5.61
N ASN A 280 3.79 -5.06 -4.80
CA ASN A 280 4.06 -3.87 -3.96
C ASN A 280 4.74 -4.24 -2.65
N ALA A 281 4.52 -5.46 -2.17
CA ALA A 281 5.09 -6.00 -0.95
C ALA A 281 6.02 -7.16 -1.34
N TYR A 282 7.29 -7.05 -0.93
CA TYR A 282 8.29 -8.08 -1.13
C TYR A 282 9.48 -7.79 -0.21
N TRP A 283 10.21 -8.83 0.18
CA TRP A 283 11.53 -8.67 0.78
C TRP A 283 12.53 -8.24 -0.28
N ALA A 284 13.44 -7.32 0.05
CA ALA A 284 14.50 -6.89 -0.85
C ALA A 284 15.84 -6.67 -0.15
N THR A 285 16.94 -7.00 -0.83
CA THR A 285 18.30 -6.52 -0.51
C THR A 285 19.05 -6.17 -1.79
N ASP A 286 20.12 -5.38 -1.70
CA ASP A 286 20.98 -5.01 -2.82
C ASP A 286 22.42 -5.42 -2.54
N VAL A 287 22.96 -6.36 -3.32
CA VAL A 287 24.33 -6.89 -3.09
C VAL A 287 25.44 -5.89 -3.46
N ALA A 288 25.10 -4.79 -4.12
CA ALA A 288 26.03 -3.68 -4.31
C ALA A 288 26.25 -2.92 -2.99
N GLN A 289 25.18 -2.73 -2.21
CA GLN A 289 25.16 -1.99 -0.94
C GLN A 289 25.49 -2.90 0.25
N HIS A 290 24.93 -4.11 0.27
CA HIS A 290 25.07 -5.10 1.31
C HIS A 290 25.93 -6.26 0.80
N LYS A 291 27.24 -6.20 1.04
CA LYS A 291 28.18 -7.22 0.56
C LYS A 291 27.92 -8.57 1.24
N GLY A 292 28.13 -9.65 0.49
CA GLY A 292 27.98 -11.03 0.96
C GLY A 292 26.74 -11.73 0.40
N PRO A 293 26.43 -12.95 0.90
CA PRO A 293 25.30 -13.73 0.42
C PRO A 293 23.95 -13.06 0.71
N ALA A 294 23.05 -13.11 -0.26
CA ALA A 294 21.67 -12.65 -0.11
C ALA A 294 20.78 -13.84 0.24
N TRP A 295 20.32 -13.91 1.49
CA TRP A 295 19.45 -15.00 1.95
C TRP A 295 18.27 -14.50 2.77
N TRP A 296 17.18 -15.25 2.70
CA TRP A 296 15.98 -15.11 3.51
C TRP A 296 15.67 -16.45 4.18
N GLN A 297 15.19 -16.44 5.41
CA GLN A 297 14.94 -17.63 6.21
C GLN A 297 13.67 -17.49 7.04
N VAL A 298 12.89 -18.57 7.13
CA VAL A 298 11.73 -18.72 8.02
C VAL A 298 11.94 -19.82 9.05
N ASP A 299 11.50 -19.58 10.28
CA ASP A 299 11.34 -20.59 11.34
C ASP A 299 9.87 -21.04 11.40
N LEU A 300 9.60 -22.30 11.11
CA LEU A 300 8.27 -22.93 11.25
C LEU A 300 7.89 -23.16 12.73
N GLU A 301 8.74 -22.74 13.66
CA GLU A 301 8.65 -22.78 15.13
C GLU A 301 8.77 -24.19 15.73
N LYS A 302 8.33 -25.21 14.99
CA LYS A 302 8.45 -26.62 15.33
C LYS A 302 8.79 -27.47 14.10
N PRO A 303 9.39 -28.66 14.28
CA PRO A 303 9.51 -29.65 13.21
C PRO A 303 8.13 -29.88 12.56
N THR A 304 8.07 -29.64 11.26
CA THR A 304 6.83 -29.65 10.46
C THR A 304 7.09 -30.43 9.18
N ARG A 305 6.15 -31.27 8.77
CA ARG A 305 6.29 -32.06 7.55
C ARG A 305 6.21 -31.15 6.32
N VAL A 306 7.22 -31.18 5.46
CA VAL A 306 7.25 -30.37 4.22
C VAL A 306 7.63 -31.25 3.04
N GLY A 307 6.79 -31.22 1.99
CA GLY A 307 7.00 -31.94 0.72
C GLY A 307 7.09 -31.02 -0.50
N ARG A 308 6.66 -29.76 -0.36
CA ARG A 308 6.66 -28.78 -1.45
C ARG A 308 6.94 -27.38 -0.94
N ILE A 309 7.83 -26.68 -1.63
CA ILE A 309 8.17 -25.28 -1.38
C ILE A 309 7.96 -24.51 -2.68
N VAL A 310 7.29 -23.37 -2.64
CA VAL A 310 7.09 -22.50 -3.80
C VAL A 310 7.80 -21.19 -3.55
N VAL A 311 8.72 -20.82 -4.44
CA VAL A 311 9.48 -19.57 -4.38
C VAL A 311 8.94 -18.61 -5.43
N VAL A 312 8.37 -17.49 -5.00
CA VAL A 312 7.84 -16.43 -5.84
C VAL A 312 8.80 -15.25 -5.76
N ALA A 313 9.71 -15.15 -6.74
CA ALA A 313 10.57 -13.99 -6.89
C ALA A 313 9.80 -12.84 -7.57
N PHE A 314 10.30 -11.61 -7.48
CA PHE A 314 9.63 -10.44 -8.05
C PHE A 314 9.34 -10.60 -9.56
N TYR A 315 8.08 -10.41 -9.94
CA TYR A 315 7.58 -10.64 -11.31
C TYR A 315 6.87 -9.43 -11.91
N GLY A 316 7.13 -8.22 -11.40
CA GLY A 316 6.56 -6.98 -11.95
C GLY A 316 7.11 -6.56 -13.32
N ASP A 317 8.09 -7.29 -13.85
CA ASP A 317 8.64 -7.16 -15.20
C ASP A 317 9.19 -8.52 -15.70
N SER A 318 10.01 -8.53 -16.74
CA SER A 318 10.55 -9.75 -17.37
C SER A 318 11.77 -10.38 -16.68
N ARG A 319 12.13 -9.93 -15.46
CA ARG A 319 13.33 -10.41 -14.77
C ARG A 319 13.22 -11.87 -14.29
N HIS A 320 14.37 -12.51 -14.15
CA HIS A 320 14.51 -13.85 -13.57
C HIS A 320 15.60 -13.88 -12.50
N TYR A 321 15.51 -14.90 -11.64
CA TYR A 321 16.38 -15.08 -10.48
C TYR A 321 16.97 -16.48 -10.46
N GLY A 322 18.22 -16.59 -10.02
CA GLY A 322 18.81 -17.84 -9.56
C GLY A 322 18.80 -17.91 -8.05
N PHE A 323 18.55 -19.10 -7.50
CA PHE A 323 18.52 -19.32 -6.07
C PHE A 323 18.70 -20.80 -5.69
N THR A 324 19.01 -21.04 -4.42
CA THR A 324 18.89 -22.36 -3.80
C THR A 324 17.81 -22.36 -2.74
N VAL A 325 17.24 -23.54 -2.49
CA VAL A 325 16.31 -23.81 -1.39
C VAL A 325 16.96 -24.84 -0.49
N GLU A 326 17.14 -24.50 0.78
CA GLU A 326 17.72 -25.38 1.78
C GLU A 326 16.78 -25.52 2.98
N THR A 327 16.78 -26.70 3.61
CA THR A 327 15.94 -26.99 4.78
C THR A 327 16.78 -27.51 5.94
N SER A 328 16.41 -27.18 7.17
CA SER A 328 17.12 -27.59 8.38
C SER A 328 16.15 -27.86 9.54
N LEU A 329 16.59 -28.65 10.54
CA LEU A 329 15.90 -28.80 11.83
C LEU A 329 16.46 -27.89 12.93
N ASP A 330 17.70 -27.42 12.78
CA ASP A 330 18.48 -26.75 13.84
C ASP A 330 19.11 -25.41 13.42
N ALA A 331 18.88 -24.99 12.17
CA ALA A 331 19.47 -23.83 11.51
C ALA A 331 21.01 -23.88 11.35
N LYS A 332 21.65 -25.02 11.66
CA LYS A 332 23.10 -25.23 11.58
C LYS A 332 23.46 -26.19 10.45
N THR A 333 22.79 -27.33 10.39
CA THR A 333 22.98 -28.32 9.32
C THR A 333 21.88 -28.17 8.27
N TRP A 334 22.29 -27.95 7.03
CA TRP A 334 21.39 -27.64 5.92
C TRP A 334 21.40 -28.77 4.89
N ARG A 335 20.20 -29.14 4.41
CA ARG A 335 20.03 -30.07 3.30
C ARG A 335 19.42 -29.33 2.13
N MET A 336 20.05 -29.42 0.97
CA MET A 336 19.49 -28.91 -0.27
C MET A 336 18.11 -29.55 -0.53
N ALA A 337 17.14 -28.72 -0.90
CA ALA A 337 15.81 -29.11 -1.33
C ALA A 337 15.60 -28.84 -2.83
N ALA A 338 16.15 -27.74 -3.35
CA ALA A 338 16.18 -27.45 -4.77
C ALA A 338 17.34 -26.51 -5.14
N ASP A 339 17.87 -26.66 -6.35
CA ASP A 339 18.94 -25.83 -6.89
C ASP A 339 18.50 -25.23 -8.23
N HIS A 340 18.23 -23.93 -8.21
CA HIS A 340 17.83 -23.13 -9.36
C HIS A 340 18.87 -22.04 -9.66
N ARG A 341 20.14 -22.21 -9.26
CA ARG A 341 21.19 -21.18 -9.43
C ARG A 341 21.40 -20.75 -10.88
N ASN A 342 21.11 -21.63 -11.85
CA ASN A 342 21.25 -21.36 -13.28
C ASN A 342 19.92 -20.99 -13.96
N ASN A 343 18.85 -20.72 -13.20
CA ASN A 343 17.54 -20.42 -13.77
C ASN A 343 17.58 -19.14 -14.65
N LYS A 344 16.97 -19.26 -15.84
CA LYS A 344 16.79 -18.19 -16.83
C LYS A 344 15.33 -17.91 -17.17
N THR A 345 14.40 -18.65 -16.57
CA THR A 345 12.95 -18.49 -16.82
C THR A 345 12.45 -17.23 -16.13
N PRO A 346 11.77 -16.31 -16.86
CA PRO A 346 11.15 -15.13 -16.26
C PRO A 346 10.27 -15.47 -15.06
N SER A 347 10.33 -14.63 -14.04
CA SER A 347 9.53 -14.80 -12.83
C SER A 347 8.05 -14.58 -13.15
N THR A 348 7.16 -15.34 -12.52
CA THR A 348 5.72 -15.15 -12.63
C THR A 348 5.08 -15.26 -11.26
N ALA A 349 3.84 -14.79 -11.11
CA ALA A 349 3.09 -14.94 -9.87
C ALA A 349 2.95 -16.41 -9.41
N ARG A 350 2.99 -17.38 -10.33
CA ARG A 350 2.95 -18.81 -9.97
C ARG A 350 4.20 -19.29 -9.21
N GLY A 351 5.29 -18.54 -9.27
CA GLY A 351 6.58 -18.93 -8.71
C GLY A 351 7.17 -20.18 -9.34
N ILE A 352 8.21 -20.70 -8.70
CA ILE A 352 8.85 -21.96 -9.02
C ILE A 352 8.54 -22.96 -7.92
N THR A 353 7.93 -24.08 -8.30
CA THR A 353 7.62 -25.18 -7.38
C THR A 353 8.83 -26.09 -7.23
N CYS A 354 9.29 -26.25 -5.99
CA CYS A 354 10.37 -27.10 -5.55
C CYS A 354 9.77 -28.28 -4.77
N THR A 355 9.69 -29.45 -5.40
CA THR A 355 9.22 -30.68 -4.74
C THR A 355 10.39 -31.40 -4.09
N LEU A 356 10.20 -31.89 -2.87
CA LEU A 356 11.16 -32.69 -2.13
C LEU A 356 10.49 -33.92 -1.54
N PRO A 357 11.22 -35.03 -1.32
CA PRO A 357 10.70 -36.14 -0.51
C PRO A 357 10.21 -35.58 0.84
N PRO A 358 8.94 -35.79 1.23
CA PRO A 358 8.40 -35.24 2.45
C PRO A 358 9.27 -35.58 3.65
N ARG A 359 9.69 -34.56 4.40
CA ARG A 359 10.55 -34.69 5.58
C ARG A 359 10.24 -33.62 6.60
N ASP A 360 10.71 -33.84 7.82
CA ASP A 360 10.52 -32.87 8.89
C ASP A 360 11.51 -31.72 8.70
N VAL A 361 10.98 -30.50 8.73
CA VAL A 361 11.69 -29.25 8.51
C VAL A 361 11.26 -28.28 9.60
N ARG A 362 12.21 -27.54 10.17
CA ARG A 362 11.91 -26.39 11.02
C ARG A 362 12.29 -25.08 10.33
N TYR A 363 13.39 -25.06 9.60
CA TYR A 363 13.86 -23.88 8.91
C TYR A 363 13.90 -24.09 7.40
N ILE A 364 13.46 -23.08 6.65
CA ILE A 364 13.62 -23.01 5.20
C ILE A 364 14.44 -21.76 4.89
N ARG A 365 15.46 -21.90 4.04
CA ARG A 365 16.33 -20.80 3.60
C ARG A 365 16.34 -20.72 2.08
N ILE A 366 16.12 -19.52 1.57
CA ILE A 366 16.27 -19.18 0.16
C ILE A 366 17.52 -18.31 0.02
N THR A 367 18.51 -18.77 -0.75
CA THR A 367 19.72 -18.00 -1.05
C THR A 367 19.69 -17.59 -2.51
N GLN A 368 19.52 -16.30 -2.82
CA GLN A 368 19.44 -15.81 -4.19
C GLN A 368 20.82 -15.48 -4.76
N THR A 369 21.24 -16.20 -5.79
CA THR A 369 22.57 -16.07 -6.41
C THR A 369 22.63 -14.93 -7.42
N HIS A 370 21.60 -14.74 -8.24
CA HIS A 370 21.56 -13.67 -9.24
C HIS A 370 20.15 -13.13 -9.49
N ASN A 371 20.12 -11.96 -10.12
CA ASN A 371 18.96 -11.28 -10.68
C ASN A 371 19.38 -10.76 -12.06
N SER A 372 18.55 -10.97 -13.07
CA SER A 372 18.86 -10.61 -14.46
C SER A 372 18.77 -9.12 -14.78
N ALA A 373 18.13 -8.31 -13.93
CA ALA A 373 17.85 -6.91 -14.22
C ALA A 373 18.79 -5.93 -13.48
N ASN A 374 19.22 -6.27 -12.28
CA ASN A 374 20.07 -5.41 -11.43
C ASN A 374 20.69 -6.19 -10.27
N THR A 375 21.36 -5.47 -9.36
CA THR A 375 22.02 -6.02 -8.16
C THR A 375 21.05 -6.35 -7.02
N GLY A 376 19.76 -6.02 -7.16
CA GLY A 376 18.73 -6.33 -6.18
C GLY A 376 18.43 -7.83 -6.08
N ARG A 377 17.85 -8.23 -4.96
CA ARG A 377 17.45 -9.59 -4.60
C ARG A 377 16.08 -9.49 -3.96
N HIS A 378 15.06 -10.07 -4.60
CA HIS A 378 13.67 -9.82 -4.26
C HIS A 378 12.88 -11.12 -4.15
N LEU A 379 12.13 -11.28 -3.06
CA LEU A 379 11.17 -12.36 -2.86
C LEU A 379 9.80 -11.75 -2.54
N VAL A 380 8.82 -12.05 -3.39
CA VAL A 380 7.43 -11.69 -3.15
C VAL A 380 6.84 -12.65 -2.13
N GLU A 381 7.06 -13.95 -2.27
CA GLU A 381 6.52 -14.94 -1.33
C GLU A 381 7.37 -16.22 -1.34
N VAL A 382 7.50 -16.87 -0.19
CA VAL A 382 8.01 -18.22 -0.04
C VAL A 382 6.97 -19.03 0.72
N MET A 383 6.35 -19.99 0.04
CA MET A 383 5.29 -20.83 0.61
C MET A 383 5.78 -22.26 0.82
N ALA A 384 5.31 -22.92 1.87
CA ALA A 384 5.59 -24.33 2.10
C ALA A 384 4.30 -25.12 2.37
N TYR A 385 4.29 -26.37 1.93
CA TYR A 385 3.16 -27.29 2.02
C TYR A 385 3.63 -28.70 2.38
N GLU A 386 2.77 -29.47 3.04
CA GLU A 386 3.05 -30.88 3.35
C GLU A 386 3.16 -31.75 2.08
N LYS A 387 2.42 -31.38 1.03
CA LYS A 387 2.35 -32.08 -0.26
C LYS A 387 2.65 -31.15 -1.43
#